data_AF-A0A654CT79-F1
#
_entry.id   AF-A0A654CT79-F1
#
_cell.length_a   1.000
_cell.length_b   1.000
_cell.length_c   1.000
_cell.angle_alpha   90.00
_cell.angle_beta   90.00
_cell.angle_gamma   90.00
#
_symmetry.space_group_name_H-M   'P 1'
#
loop_
_entity.id
_entity.type
_entity.pdbx_description
1 polymer ?
#
loop_
_entity_poly.entity_id
_entity_poly.type
_entity_poly.pdbx_seq_one_letter_code
_entity_poly.pdbx_strand_id
1 'polypeptide(L)' 'MQDVYVEPVPKGRYGPIDGYKLEFHDGSRVSHETFLSEARAIREAKLRGYVPMLAKVRITDKRETAHWQSTEDRDL' A
#
# COMPACT_ATOMS: atom_id res chain seq x y z
N MET A 1 10.58 -2.99 -11.47
CA MET A 1 9.11 -3.14 -11.37
C MET A 1 8.54 -1.80 -10.90
N GLN A 2 7.26 -1.49 -11.16
CA GLN A 2 6.66 -0.21 -10.76
C GLN A 2 6.14 -0.28 -9.32
N ASP A 3 6.34 0.78 -8.55
CA ASP A 3 5.88 0.88 -7.16
C ASP A 3 4.34 1.03 -7.07
N VAL A 4 3.75 0.30 -6.12
CA VAL A 4 2.34 0.44 -5.74
C VAL A 4 2.22 0.52 -4.24
N TYR A 5 1.43 1.46 -3.77
CA TYR A 5 1.25 1.79 -2.37
C TYR A 5 0.11 0.97 -1.79
N VAL A 6 0.41 0.20 -0.74
CA VAL A 6 -0.56 -0.53 0.06
C VAL A 6 -1.18 0.46 1.06
N GLU A 7 -2.15 1.22 0.56
CA GLU A 7 -2.76 2.36 1.24
C GLU A 7 -3.85 1.88 2.22
N PRO A 8 -3.71 2.12 3.55
CA PRO A 8 -4.73 1.78 4.52
C PRO A 8 -5.97 2.66 4.34
N VAL A 9 -7.15 2.04 4.33
CA VAL A 9 -8.43 2.74 4.26
C VAL A 9 -9.20 2.65 5.58
N PRO A 10 -9.93 3.71 5.98
CA PRO A 10 -10.00 5.00 5.30
C PRO A 10 -8.71 5.82 5.45
N LYS A 11 -8.37 6.59 4.41
CA LYS A 11 -7.17 7.43 4.35
C LYS A 11 -7.34 8.69 5.20
N GLY A 12 -6.22 9.23 5.69
CA GLY A 12 -6.18 10.58 6.26
C GLY A 12 -6.78 10.73 7.66
N ARG A 13 -7.06 9.62 8.35
CA ARG A 13 -7.57 9.66 9.73
C ARG A 13 -7.00 8.55 10.59
N TYR A 14 -6.92 8.84 11.89
CA TYR A 14 -6.74 7.84 12.92
C TYR A 14 -8.00 6.99 13.09
N GLY A 15 -7.83 5.79 13.63
CA GLY A 15 -8.90 4.82 13.86
C GLY A 15 -8.68 3.50 13.10
N PRO A 16 -9.68 2.59 13.16
CA PRO A 16 -9.59 1.28 12.54
C PRO A 16 -9.21 1.33 11.06
N ILE A 17 -8.53 0.27 10.61
CA ILE A 17 -8.28 0.02 9.20
C ILE A 17 -9.36 -0.95 8.74
N ASP A 18 -10.19 -0.51 7.80
CA ASP A 18 -11.24 -1.34 7.20
C ASP A 18 -10.67 -2.26 6.10
N GLY A 19 -9.50 -1.91 5.58
CA GLY A 19 -8.78 -2.69 4.59
C GLY A 19 -7.67 -1.89 3.92
N TYR A 20 -7.24 -2.37 2.75
CA TYR A 20 -6.11 -1.82 2.01
C TYR A 20 -6.45 -1.69 0.54
N LYS A 21 -5.97 -0.63 -0.09
CA LYS A 21 -6.04 -0.44 -1.55
C LYS A 21 -4.64 -0.45 -2.14
N LEU A 22 -4.57 -0.82 -3.40
CA LEU A 22 -3.37 -0.68 -4.20
C LEU A 22 -3.51 0.60 -5.04
N GLU A 23 -2.63 1.56 -4.80
CA GLU A 23 -2.63 2.85 -5.49
C GLU A 23 -1.26 3.13 -6.10
N PHE A 24 -1.21 3.77 -7.26
CA PHE A 24 0.01 4.34 -7.80
C PHE A 24 0.37 5.62 -7.03
N HIS A 25 1.56 6.18 -7.31
CA HIS A 25 2.07 7.38 -6.64
C HIS A 25 1.10 8.58 -6.75
N ASP A 26 0.39 8.72 -7.88
CA ASP A 26 -0.60 9.78 -8.12
C ASP A 26 -1.96 9.55 -7.43
N GLY A 27 -2.14 8.41 -6.74
CA GLY A 27 -3.38 8.04 -6.07
C GLY A 27 -4.40 7.33 -6.96
N SER A 28 -4.11 7.12 -8.25
CA SER A 28 -4.93 6.26 -9.10
C SER A 28 -4.87 4.82 -8.62
N ARG A 29 -6.00 4.09 -8.72
CA ARG A 29 -6.11 2.73 -8.19
C ARG A 29 -5.63 1.71 -9.21
N VAL A 30 -4.88 0.72 -8.73
CA VAL A 30 -4.48 -0.46 -9.51
C VAL A 30 -5.70 -1.37 -9.78
N SER A 31 -6.64 -1.43 -8.83
CA SER A 31 -7.91 -2.17 -8.96
C SER A 31 -9.03 -1.51 -8.15
N HIS A 32 -10.28 -1.94 -8.41
CA HIS A 32 -11.44 -1.50 -7.62
C HIS A 32 -11.57 -2.22 -6.27
N GLU A 33 -10.73 -3.23 -6.01
CA GLU A 33 -10.80 -4.07 -4.83
C GLU A 33 -10.30 -3.35 -3.58
N THR A 34 -10.92 -3.64 -2.44
CA THR A 34 -10.38 -3.33 -1.12
C THR A 34 -10.05 -4.64 -0.44
N PHE A 35 -8.77 -4.84 -0.14
CA PHE A 35 -8.26 -6.05 0.48
C PHE A 35 -8.47 -6.00 1.98
N LEU A 36 -9.03 -7.08 2.56
CA LEU A 36 -9.29 -7.17 4.00
C LEU A 36 -8.02 -7.28 4.85
N SER A 37 -6.86 -7.52 4.24
CA SER A 37 -5.58 -7.55 4.96
C SER A 37 -4.41 -7.07 4.11
N GLU A 38 -3.40 -6.50 4.77
CA GLU A 38 -2.17 -6.03 4.13
C GLU A 38 -1.48 -7.15 3.35
N ALA A 39 -1.39 -8.34 3.94
CA ALA A 39 -0.78 -9.50 3.31
C ALA A 39 -1.49 -9.93 2.01
N ARG A 40 -2.82 -9.75 1.90
CA ARG A 40 -3.55 -10.01 0.64
C ARG A 40 -3.21 -8.97 -0.42
N ALA A 41 -3.18 -7.69 -0.05
CA ALA A 41 -2.80 -6.61 -0.95
C ALA A 41 -1.36 -6.77 -1.47
N ILE A 42 -0.41 -7.14 -0.59
CA ILE A 42 0.99 -7.42 -0.96
C ILE A 42 1.07 -8.54 -1.99
N ARG A 43 0.41 -9.68 -1.72
CA ARG A 43 0.43 -10.82 -2.64
C ARG A 43 -0.16 -10.45 -4.00
N GLU A 44 -1.27 -9.72 -4.02
CA GLU A 44 -1.90 -9.28 -5.26
C GLU A 44 -0.99 -8.35 -6.06
N ALA A 45 -0.35 -7.38 -5.40
CA ALA A 45 0.61 -6.49 -6.04
C ALA A 45 1.80 -7.26 -6.66
N LYS A 46 2.36 -8.23 -5.93
CA LYS A 46 3.46 -9.08 -6.42
C LYS A 46 3.01 -9.95 -7.61
N LEU A 47 1.83 -10.58 -7.54
CA LEU A 47 1.27 -11.38 -8.64
C LEU A 47 1.09 -10.58 -9.93
N ARG A 48 0.83 -9.27 -9.82
CA ARG A 48 0.72 -8.35 -10.95
C ARG A 48 2.05 -7.78 -11.45
N GLY A 49 3.18 -8.14 -10.82
CA GLY A 49 4.51 -7.65 -11.20
C GLY A 49 4.83 -6.23 -10.69
N TYR A 50 4.19 -5.78 -9.60
CA TYR A 50 4.51 -4.51 -8.94
C TYR A 50 5.40 -4.70 -7.70
N VAL A 51 6.05 -3.61 -7.27
CA VAL A 51 6.77 -3.53 -5.99
C VAL A 51 5.83 -2.91 -4.94
N PRO A 52 5.37 -3.67 -3.94
CA PRO A 52 4.52 -3.13 -2.89
C PRO A 52 5.31 -2.22 -1.94
N MET A 53 4.76 -1.02 -1.70
CA MET A 53 5.22 -0.04 -0.71
C MET A 53 4.25 -0.04 0.50
N LEU A 54 4.76 -0.40 1.67
CA LEU A 54 3.97 -0.54 2.90
C LEU A 54 3.96 0.75 3.71
N ALA A 55 2.79 1.13 4.21
CA ALA A 55 2.66 2.28 5.09
C ALA A 55 3.31 1.99 6.46
N LYS A 56 4.25 2.84 6.88
CA LYS A 56 4.86 2.82 8.22
C LYS A 56 4.08 3.64 9.24
N VAL A 57 3.19 4.51 8.78
CA VAL A 57 2.37 5.42 9.59
C VAL A 57 0.91 5.33 9.18
N ARG A 58 -0.02 5.67 10.09
CA ARG A 58 -1.46 5.56 9.83
C ARG A 58 -2.00 6.62 8.86
N ILE A 59 -1.47 7.84 8.95
CA ILE A 59 -1.79 8.96 8.05
C ILE A 59 -0.60 9.12 7.12
N THR A 60 -0.80 8.68 5.88
CA THR A 60 0.24 8.57 4.87
C THR A 60 0.28 9.80 3.97
N ASP A 61 1.47 10.07 3.45
CA ASP A 61 1.70 10.97 2.32
C ASP A 61 2.66 10.24 1.37
N LYS A 62 2.25 10.02 0.11
CA LYS A 62 3.03 9.30 -0.90
C LYS A 62 4.31 10.04 -1.31
N ARG A 63 4.38 11.36 -1.07
CA ARG A 63 5.56 12.18 -1.32
C ARG A 63 6.61 12.08 -0.21
N GLU A 64 6.22 11.64 0.98
CA GLU A 64 7.10 11.46 2.13
C GLU A 64 7.62 10.02 2.15
N THR A 65 8.85 9.81 1.67
CA THR A 65 9.43 8.46 1.55
C THR A 65 9.58 7.78 2.91
N ALA A 66 9.76 8.52 4.00
CA ALA A 66 9.86 7.95 5.34
C ALA A 66 8.57 7.26 5.81
N HIS A 67 7.42 7.59 5.20
CA HIS A 67 6.12 6.96 5.45
C HIS A 67 5.98 5.59 4.82
N TRP A 68 6.90 5.18 3.96
CA TRP A 68 6.78 3.96 3.16
C TRP A 68 8.01 3.07 3.30
N GLN A 69 7.82 1.77 3.07
CA GLN A 69 8.88 0.79 3.00
C GLN A 69 8.63 -0.20 1.89
N SER A 70 9.65 -0.47 1.06
CA SER A 70 9.55 -1.52 0.05
C SER A 70 9.49 -2.89 0.72
N THR A 71 8.66 -3.79 0.18
CA THR A 71 8.70 -5.20 0.60
C THR A 71 9.96 -5.94 0.13
N GLU A 72 10.73 -5.39 -0.81
CA GLU A 72 12.02 -5.93 -1.23
C GLU A 72 13.10 -5.66 -0.19
N ASP A 73 13.03 -4.53 0.53
CA ASP A 73 13.92 -4.24 1.68
C ASP A 73 13.64 -5.17 2.89
N ARG A 74 12.61 -6.00 2.78
CA ARG A 74 12.09 -6.86 3.85
C ARG A 74 12.47 -8.32 3.67
N ASP A 75 13.51 -8.62 2.88
CA ASP A 75 14.09 -9.97 2.75
C ASP A 75 14.37 -10.58 4.14
N LEU A 76 13.40 -11.38 4.59
CA LEU A 76 13.43 -12.39 5.64
C LEU A 76 13.17 -13.73 4.96
#